data_AF-A0A524EU49-F1
#
_entry.id   AF-A0A524EU49-F1
#
_cell.length_a   1.000
_cell.length_b   1.000
_cell.length_c   1.000
_cell.angle_alpha   90.00
_cell.angle_beta   90.00
_cell.angle_gamma   90.00
#
_symmetry.space_group_name_H-M   'P 1'
#
loop_
_entity.id
_entity.type
_entity.pdbx_description
1 polymer ?
#
loop_
_entity_poly.entity_id
_entity_poly.type
_entity_poly.pdbx_seq_one_letter_code
_entity_poly.pdbx_strand_id
1 'polypeptide(L)'
;FNMASTFKLKNHLNRAIEVYKKVTEIEPDNALAWLFMGNCYLEKNEYYAAIQSLEKATTIDSSLADELNQYINQFKDSLENMKESISKSFENKLNSLF
;
A
#
# COMPACT_ATOMS: atom_id res chain seq x y z
N PHE A 1 4.91 0.80 27.29
CA PHE A 1 3.52 0.56 26.86
C PHE A 1 3.36 0.66 25.34
N ASN A 2 3.79 1.77 24.72
CA ASN A 2 3.64 2.01 23.27
C ASN A 2 4.26 0.92 22.36
N MET A 3 5.45 0.43 22.68
CA MET A 3 6.13 -0.59 21.86
C MET A 3 5.38 -1.93 21.81
N ALA A 4 4.82 -2.39 22.94
CA ALA A 4 4.03 -3.62 23.00
C ALA A 4 2.74 -3.51 22.17
N SER A 5 2.06 -2.37 22.21
CA SER A 5 0.88 -2.09 21.39
C SER A 5 1.22 -2.03 19.89
N THR A 6 2.35 -1.42 19.51
CA THR A 6 2.81 -1.40 18.11
C THR A 6 3.15 -2.79 17.58
N PHE A 7 3.84 -3.63 18.37
CA PHE A 7 4.14 -5.01 17.98
C PHE A 7 2.87 -5.85 17.83
N LYS A 8 1.93 -5.70 18.78
CA LYS A 8 0.64 -6.38 18.72
C LYS A 8 -0.12 -5.98 17.46
N LEU A 9 -0.23 -4.69 17.16
CA LEU A 9 -0.87 -4.18 15.94
C LEU A 9 -0.23 -4.75 14.68
N LYS A 10 1.11 -4.67 14.54
CA LYS A 10 1.82 -5.23 13.39
C LYS A 10 1.56 -6.72 13.19
N ASN A 11 1.53 -7.50 14.27
CA ASN A 11 1.24 -8.93 14.20
C ASN A 11 -0.21 -9.20 13.77
N HIS A 12 -1.17 -8.40 14.22
CA HIS A 12 -2.57 -8.50 13.75
C HIS A 12 -2.70 -8.17 12.27
N LEU A 13 -2.03 -7.11 11.80
CA LEU A 13 -2.07 -6.71 10.39
C LEU A 13 -1.46 -7.78 9.48
N ASN A 14 -0.34 -8.38 9.87
CA ASN A 14 0.26 -9.48 9.10
C ASN A 14 -0.68 -10.69 8.97
N ARG A 15 -1.37 -11.06 10.06
CA ARG A 15 -2.34 -12.17 10.03
C ARG A 15 -3.55 -11.82 9.17
N ALA A 16 -4.04 -10.59 9.26
CA ALA A 16 -5.16 -10.13 8.44
C ALA A 16 -4.81 -10.20 6.94
N ILE A 17 -3.62 -9.74 6.55
CA ILE A 17 -3.11 -9.85 5.19
C ILE A 17 -3.06 -11.31 4.73
N GLU A 18 -2.57 -12.23 5.57
CA GLU A 18 -2.52 -13.65 5.21
C GLU A 18 -3.91 -14.24 4.98
N VAL A 19 -4.89 -13.87 5.81
CA VAL A 19 -6.28 -14.30 5.65
C VAL A 19 -6.87 -13.75 4.35
N TYR A 20 -6.74 -12.44 4.11
CA TYR A 20 -7.28 -11.84 2.88
C TYR A 20 -6.60 -12.37 1.63
N LYS A 21 -5.30 -12.65 1.68
CA LYS A 21 -4.59 -13.30 0.58
C LYS A 21 -5.17 -14.68 0.26
N LYS A 22 -5.49 -15.49 1.27
CA LYS A 22 -6.17 -16.79 1.04
C LYS A 22 -7.55 -16.60 0.45
N VAL A 23 -8.29 -15.56 0.89
CA VAL A 23 -9.58 -15.22 0.29
C VAL A 23 -9.41 -14.85 -1.18
N THR A 24 -8.43 -14.03 -1.54
CA THR A 24 -8.21 -13.64 -2.95
C THR A 24 -7.66 -14.77 -3.82
N GLU A 25 -7.05 -15.81 -3.23
CA GLU A 25 -6.68 -17.04 -3.93
C GLU A 25 -7.90 -17.92 -4.25
N ILE A 26 -8.95 -17.89 -3.41
CA ILE A 26 -10.19 -18.68 -3.58
C ILE A 26 -11.22 -17.89 -4.40
N GLU A 27 -11.35 -16.60 -4.13
CA GLU A 27 -12.30 -15.64 -4.70
C GLU A 27 -11.53 -14.42 -5.26
N PRO A 28 -10.91 -14.55 -6.44
CA PRO A 28 -10.08 -13.49 -7.01
C PRO A 28 -10.88 -12.23 -7.38
N ASP A 29 -12.20 -12.33 -7.47
CA ASP A 29 -13.17 -11.28 -7.73
C ASP A 29 -13.84 -10.73 -6.44
N ASN A 30 -13.33 -11.08 -5.26
CA ASN A 30 -13.81 -10.49 -4.01
C ASN A 30 -13.18 -9.09 -3.79
N ALA A 31 -13.85 -8.04 -4.27
CA ALA A 31 -13.37 -6.65 -4.15
C ALA A 31 -13.07 -6.23 -2.69
N LEU A 32 -13.89 -6.69 -1.73
CA LEU A 32 -13.71 -6.36 -0.32
C LEU A 32 -12.45 -6.99 0.27
N ALA A 33 -12.11 -8.22 -0.12
CA ALA A 33 -10.86 -8.86 0.32
C ALA A 33 -9.64 -8.07 -0.15
N TRP A 34 -9.65 -7.61 -1.41
CA TRP A 34 -8.60 -6.73 -1.96
C TRP A 34 -8.54 -5.38 -1.25
N LEU A 35 -9.70 -4.77 -0.97
CA LEU A 35 -9.79 -3.51 -0.22
C LEU A 35 -9.20 -3.63 1.18
N PHE A 36 -9.64 -4.61 1.97
CA PHE A 36 -9.16 -4.78 3.34
C PHE A 36 -7.68 -5.19 3.39
N MET A 37 -7.20 -5.96 2.42
CA MET A 37 -5.78 -6.22 2.28
C MET A 37 -4.98 -4.94 2.00
N GLY A 38 -5.48 -4.08 1.10
CA GLY A 38 -4.90 -2.77 0.82
C GLY A 38 -4.82 -1.87 2.06
N ASN A 39 -5.90 -1.81 2.85
CA ASN A 39 -5.93 -1.06 4.11
C ASN A 39 -4.91 -1.57 5.13
N CYS A 40 -4.76 -2.90 5.25
CA CYS A 40 -3.74 -3.47 6.14
C CYS A 40 -2.32 -3.08 5.70
N TYR A 41 -2.06 -3.02 4.40
CA TYR A 41 -0.77 -2.55 3.87
C TYR A 41 -0.57 -1.05 4.12
N LEU A 42 -1.61 -0.22 4.02
CA LEU A 42 -1.54 1.21 4.37
C LEU A 42 -1.17 1.40 5.85
N GLU A 43 -1.81 0.69 6.76
CA GLU A 43 -1.48 0.75 8.20
C GLU A 43 -0.05 0.28 8.50
N LYS A 44 0.52 -0.57 7.63
CA LYS A 44 1.92 -1.02 7.69
C LYS A 44 2.90 -0.08 6.97
N ASN A 45 2.42 0.98 6.33
CA ASN A 45 3.18 1.88 5.43
C ASN A 45 3.82 1.16 4.23
N GLU A 46 3.24 0.03 3.81
CA GLU A 46 3.67 -0.74 2.64
C GLU A 46 2.92 -0.25 1.39
N TYR A 47 3.18 1.01 0.99
CA TYR A 47 2.36 1.75 0.02
C TYR A 47 2.24 1.08 -1.36
N TYR A 48 3.29 0.43 -1.86
CA TYR A 48 3.23 -0.27 -3.14
C TYR A 48 2.22 -1.41 -3.13
N ALA A 49 2.26 -2.26 -2.10
CA ALA A 49 1.34 -3.38 -1.96
C ALA A 49 -0.09 -2.90 -1.68
N ALA A 50 -0.24 -1.80 -0.94
CA ALA A 50 -1.52 -1.15 -0.74
C ALA A 50 -2.14 -0.69 -2.07
N ILE A 51 -1.40 0.07 -2.88
CA ILE A 51 -1.88 0.58 -4.17
C ILE A 51 -2.34 -0.57 -5.06
N GLN A 52 -1.53 -1.61 -5.23
CA GLN A 52 -1.89 -2.76 -6.07
C GLN A 52 -3.18 -3.44 -5.62
N SER A 53 -3.35 -3.59 -4.30
CA SER A 53 -4.55 -4.23 -3.74
C SER A 53 -5.78 -3.35 -3.92
N LEU A 54 -5.66 -2.04 -3.69
CA LEU A 54 -6.76 -1.09 -3.87
C LEU A 54 -7.16 -0.94 -5.35
N GLU A 55 -6.19 -0.88 -6.27
CA GLU A 55 -6.46 -0.87 -7.71
C GLU A 55 -7.19 -2.13 -8.17
N LYS A 56 -6.85 -3.28 -7.60
CA LYS A 56 -7.56 -4.53 -7.89
C LYS A 56 -9.00 -4.46 -7.39
N ALA A 57 -9.23 -3.91 -6.20
CA ALA A 57 -10.56 -3.72 -5.64
C ALA A 57 -11.43 -2.81 -6.54
N THR A 58 -10.89 -1.66 -6.99
CA THR A 58 -11.63 -0.72 -7.86
C THR A 58 -11.85 -1.24 -9.27
N THR A 59 -10.98 -2.13 -9.76
CA THR A 59 -11.17 -2.82 -11.04
C THR A 59 -12.33 -3.81 -10.99
N ILE A 60 -12.54 -4.46 -9.85
CA ILE A 60 -13.61 -5.44 -9.64
C ILE A 60 -14.94 -4.74 -9.34
N ASP A 61 -14.92 -3.79 -8.41
CA ASP A 61 -16.07 -3.00 -8.02
C ASP A 61 -15.79 -1.52 -8.25
N SER A 62 -16.30 -1.01 -9.37
CA SER A 62 -16.14 0.39 -9.76
C SER A 62 -16.83 1.36 -8.81
N SER A 63 -17.77 0.93 -7.96
CA SER A 63 -18.38 1.81 -6.95
C SER A 63 -17.40 2.22 -5.86
N LEU A 64 -16.37 1.42 -5.62
CA LEU A 64 -15.28 1.74 -4.70
C LEU A 64 -14.29 2.74 -5.31
N ALA A 65 -14.33 2.95 -6.63
CA ALA A 65 -13.35 3.76 -7.34
C ALA A 65 -13.38 5.23 -6.90
N ASP A 66 -14.56 5.82 -6.72
CA ASP A 66 -14.69 7.23 -6.37
C ASP A 66 -14.03 7.55 -5.02
N GLU A 67 -14.19 6.66 -4.02
CA GLU A 67 -13.57 6.82 -2.70
C GLU A 67 -12.07 6.50 -2.72
N LEU A 68 -11.67 5.40 -3.36
CA LEU A 68 -10.30 4.90 -3.26
C LEU A 68 -9.32 5.57 -4.22
N ASN A 69 -9.78 6.08 -5.36
CA ASN A 69 -8.90 6.69 -6.36
C ASN A 69 -8.17 7.92 -5.82
N GLN A 70 -8.80 8.69 -4.93
CA GLN A 70 -8.13 9.83 -4.28
C GLN A 70 -6.92 9.36 -3.46
N TYR A 71 -7.10 8.32 -2.64
CA TYR A 71 -6.02 7.74 -1.83
C TYR A 71 -4.93 7.12 -2.72
N ILE A 72 -5.32 6.33 -3.72
CA ILE A 72 -4.38 5.71 -4.67
C ILE A 72 -3.50 6.77 -5.34
N ASN A 73 -4.09 7.85 -5.85
CA ASN A 73 -3.36 8.92 -6.50
C ASN A 73 -2.42 9.64 -5.54
N GLN A 74 -2.89 9.98 -4.34
CA GLN A 74 -2.05 10.61 -3.32
C GLN A 74 -0.82 9.77 -2.96
N PHE A 75 -0.99 8.45 -2.79
CA PHE A 75 0.13 7.56 -2.48
C PHE A 75 1.06 7.37 -3.68
N LYS A 76 0.53 7.31 -4.91
CA LYS A 76 1.35 7.28 -6.13
C LYS A 76 2.21 8.53 -6.26
N ASP A 77 1.62 9.71 -6.09
CA ASP A 77 2.34 10.99 -6.14
C ASP A 77 3.42 11.05 -5.06
N SER A 78 3.11 10.59 -3.84
CA SER A 78 4.06 10.54 -2.74
C SER A 78 5.25 9.62 -3.05
N LEU A 79 4.99 8.46 -3.65
CA LEU A 79 6.02 7.52 -4.08
C LEU A 79 6.89 8.09 -5.20
N GLU A 80 6.28 8.79 -6.16
CA GLU A 80 7.01 9.39 -7.28
C GLU A 80 7.90 10.54 -6.82
N ASN A 81 7.38 11.44 -5.99
CA ASN A 81 8.15 12.52 -5.37
C ASN A 81 9.34 12.00 -4.56
N MET A 82 9.15 10.88 -3.85
CA MET A 82 10.23 10.23 -3.10
C MET A 82 11.30 9.67 -4.04
N LYS A 83 10.92 8.98 -5.12
CA LYS A 83 11.87 8.48 -6.13
C LYS A 83 12.66 9.62 -6.77
N GLU A 84 11.99 10.69 -7.18
CA GLU A 84 12.66 11.85 -7.76
C GLU A 84 13.67 12.48 -6.79
N SER A 85 13.29 12.65 -5.53
CA SER A 85 14.17 13.21 -4.50
C SER A 85 15.41 12.34 -4.28
N ILE A 86 15.23 11.02 -4.31
CA ILE A 86 16.32 10.06 -4.22
C ILE A 86 17.23 10.17 -5.46
N SER A 87 16.67 10.20 -6.68
CA SER A 87 17.46 10.36 -7.92
C SER A 87 18.29 11.63 -7.91
N LYS A 88 17.66 12.78 -7.60
CA LYS A 88 18.33 14.08 -7.50
C LYS A 88 19.44 14.07 -6.45
N SER A 89 19.22 13.43 -5.30
CA SER A 89 20.24 13.28 -4.25
C SER A 89 21.45 12.47 -4.73
N PHE A 90 21.21 11.35 -5.43
CA PHE A 90 22.28 10.55 -6.03
C PHE A 90 23.06 11.33 -7.10
N GLU A 91 22.37 12.03 -8.00
CA GLU A 91 22.98 12.87 -9.03
C GLU A 91 23.85 13.99 -8.43
N ASN A 92 23.33 14.71 -7.42
CA ASN A 92 24.09 15.76 -6.74
C ASN A 92 25.35 15.22 -6.06
N LYS A 93 25.27 14.02 -5.44
CA LYS A 93 26.42 13.39 -4.81
C LYS A 93 27.47 12.95 -5.83
N LEU A 94 27.04 12.41 -6.98
CA LEU A 94 27.94 12.07 -8.09
C LEU A 94 28.65 13.32 -8.65
N ASN A 95 27.92 14.41 -8.86
CA ASN A 95 28.50 15.66 -9.38
C ASN A 95 29.47 16.33 -8.40
N SER A 96 29.33 16.10 -7.08
CA SER A 96 30.28 16.62 -6.08
C SER A 96 31.61 15.85 -5.98
N LEU A 97 31.73 14.72 -6.68
CA LEU A 97 32.91 13.84 -6.66
C LEU A 97 33.88 14.08 -7.84
N PHE A 98 33.51 14.94 -8.78
CA PHE A 98 34.30 15.36 -9.95
C PHE A 98 34.48 16.88 -9.95
#